data_AF-A0A9P6VAY1-F1
#
_entry.id   AF-A0A9P6VAY1-F1
#
_cell.length_a   1.000
_cell.length_b   1.000
_cell.length_c   1.000
_cell.angle_alpha   90.00
_cell.angle_beta   90.00
_cell.angle_gamma   90.00
#
_symmetry.space_group_name_H-M   'P 1'
#
loop_
_entity.id
_entity.type
_entity.pdbx_description
1 polymer ?
#
loop_
_entity_poly.entity_id
_entity_poly.type
_entity_poly.pdbx_seq_one_letter_code
_entity_poly.pdbx_strand_id
1 'polypeptide(L)'
;MEDKKKAAIANDPKKVFGRSPDQHILNVVRESCQEAFNLPSFETTLQTIKSHFFDRNYDAVFQNPAHLPVYSARYAPSRALCYYHLFLDHPVLMKTLEGPSTILCIGSGAGSELAGISAAMVHANPVLKVKKVKKSADKEKSIKGAAKAEVQVEVQAEAGAEEMSKDTSDTKDNDTNGAAEDTTLGMEKLTVTSSEPTQEQSAEASAAAVTKTKPKKPKANKHQVTVVMQDYVDWSRILEPMETVIRSRMVLGPERLQCETEIGNVLDLSDSLLERVAKADLITFMFVLNELFQDKKRTMLLVSKIVAAMPSGAHMLVADSAGSFSNLKVGERTYMVYMLLDHLKSLEIVYQDDATWYRCPPSLTYPLKLENMRHFVRIYKKL
;
A
#
# COMPACT_ATOMS: atom_id res chain seq x y z
N MET A 1 29.07 32.37 -12.92
CA MET A 1 29.44 31.25 -12.04
C MET A 1 28.21 30.40 -11.83
N GLU A 2 28.29 29.17 -12.33
CA GLU A 2 27.46 27.98 -12.07
C GLU A 2 25.93 28.10 -12.15
N ASP A 3 25.43 27.90 -13.37
CA ASP A 3 24.16 27.21 -13.62
C ASP A 3 24.21 25.80 -12.99
N LYS A 4 23.72 25.66 -11.76
CA LYS A 4 23.39 24.35 -11.19
C LYS A 4 22.26 23.74 -12.01
N LYS A 5 22.61 22.93 -13.01
CA LYS A 5 21.72 21.92 -13.60
C LYS A 5 21.05 21.18 -12.44
N LYS A 6 19.74 21.38 -12.27
CA LYS A 6 18.89 20.48 -11.46
C LYS A 6 18.98 19.10 -12.10
N ALA A 7 19.93 18.29 -11.65
CA ALA A 7 20.00 16.89 -11.99
C ALA A 7 18.72 16.24 -11.44
N ALA A 8 17.97 15.56 -12.31
CA ALA A 8 16.92 14.66 -11.86
C ALA A 8 17.57 13.68 -10.89
N ILE A 9 17.06 13.61 -9.66
CA ILE A 9 17.55 12.68 -8.65
C ILE A 9 17.10 11.29 -9.10
N ALA A 10 17.91 10.63 -9.91
CA ALA A 10 17.83 9.19 -10.11
C ALA A 10 18.47 8.56 -8.87
N ASN A 11 17.64 8.03 -7.98
CA ASN A 11 18.14 7.27 -6.85
C ASN A 11 18.62 5.92 -7.40
N ASP A 12 19.93 5.70 -7.37
CA ASP A 12 20.49 4.36 -7.57
C ASP A 12 20.17 3.54 -6.31
N PRO A 13 19.30 2.50 -6.40
CA PRO A 13 18.89 1.75 -5.21
C PRO A 13 20.07 1.15 -4.46
N LYS A 14 21.17 0.81 -5.15
CA LYS A 14 22.38 0.28 -4.50
C LYS A 14 23.07 1.33 -3.64
N LYS A 15 23.00 2.62 -4.01
CA LYS A 15 23.57 3.72 -3.20
C LYS A 15 22.71 4.03 -1.99
N VAL A 16 21.40 3.89 -2.11
CA VAL A 16 20.44 4.14 -1.02
C VAL A 16 20.42 2.98 -0.03
N PHE A 17 20.20 1.77 -0.51
CA PHE A 17 19.98 0.59 0.32
C PHE A 17 21.25 -0.20 0.64
N GLY A 18 22.34 0.05 -0.08
CA GLY A 18 23.55 -0.76 0.02
C GLY A 18 23.26 -2.20 -0.42
N ARG A 19 23.45 -3.16 0.49
CA ARG A 19 23.33 -4.60 0.22
C ARG A 19 21.94 -5.18 0.45
N SER A 20 21.08 -4.52 1.25
CA SER A 20 19.78 -5.07 1.65
C SER A 20 18.73 -3.98 1.79
N PRO A 21 17.83 -3.82 0.79
CA PRO A 21 16.65 -2.96 0.91
C PRO A 21 15.78 -3.34 2.10
N ASP A 22 15.55 -4.64 2.32
CA ASP A 22 14.75 -5.15 3.43
C ASP A 22 15.29 -4.68 4.80
N GLN A 23 16.59 -4.85 5.06
CA GLN A 23 17.18 -4.38 6.32
C GLN A 23 17.13 -2.85 6.43
N HIS A 24 17.21 -2.13 5.31
CA HIS A 24 17.08 -0.69 5.29
C HIS A 24 15.67 -0.23 5.68
N ILE A 25 14.62 -0.89 5.17
CA ILE A 25 13.22 -0.65 5.56
C ILE A 25 13.04 -0.90 7.06
N LEU A 26 13.57 -2.00 7.58
CA LEU A 26 13.52 -2.29 9.03
C LEU A 26 14.23 -1.23 9.87
N ASN A 27 15.36 -0.70 9.39
CA ASN A 27 16.08 0.37 10.07
C ASN A 27 15.29 1.68 10.09
N VAL A 28 14.55 2.00 9.02
CA VAL A 28 13.64 3.16 8.96
C VAL A 28 12.57 3.03 10.05
N VAL A 29 11.85 1.90 10.10
CA VAL A 29 10.80 1.70 11.10
C VAL A 29 11.37 1.68 12.52
N ARG A 30 12.54 1.06 12.73
CA ARG A 30 13.20 1.04 14.04
C ARG A 30 13.52 2.46 14.53
N GLU A 31 14.10 3.29 13.66
CA GLU A 31 14.47 4.66 14.02
C GLU A 31 13.24 5.54 14.25
N SER A 32 12.21 5.45 13.40
CA SER A 32 10.98 6.21 13.59
C SER A 32 10.23 5.83 14.87
N CYS A 33 10.37 4.58 15.32
CA CYS A 33 9.75 4.07 16.54
C CYS A 33 10.72 4.05 17.75
N GLN A 34 11.87 4.73 17.67
CA GLN A 34 12.88 4.67 18.74
C GLN A 34 12.35 5.15 20.09
N GLU A 35 11.49 6.17 20.09
CA GLU A 35 10.84 6.65 21.32
C GLU A 35 9.96 5.57 21.95
N ALA A 36 9.22 4.81 21.13
CA ALA A 36 8.39 3.71 21.61
C ALA A 36 9.25 2.65 22.30
N PHE A 37 10.35 2.20 21.67
CA PHE A 37 11.25 1.21 22.25
C PHE A 37 11.89 1.64 23.58
N ASN A 38 11.98 2.96 23.83
CA ASN A 38 12.53 3.51 25.06
C ASN A 38 11.49 3.67 26.18
N LEU A 39 10.20 3.40 25.91
CA LEU A 39 9.15 3.49 26.92
C LEU A 39 9.35 2.41 28.00
N PRO A 40 9.38 2.77 29.30
CA PRO A 40 9.41 1.79 30.38
C PRO A 40 8.21 0.84 30.37
N SER A 41 7.07 1.30 29.83
CA SER A 41 5.83 0.52 29.68
C SER A 41 5.77 -0.28 28.39
N PHE A 42 6.81 -0.30 27.54
CA PHE A 42 6.72 -0.90 26.21
C PHE A 42 6.19 -2.35 26.25
N GLU A 43 6.78 -3.20 27.09
CA GLU A 43 6.39 -4.61 27.16
C GLU A 43 4.98 -4.78 27.74
N THR A 44 4.62 -4.04 28.79
CA THR A 44 3.28 -4.14 29.38
C THR A 44 2.21 -3.64 28.42
N THR A 45 2.45 -2.52 27.72
CA THR A 45 1.58 -2.01 26.67
C THR A 45 1.46 -3.02 25.51
N LEU A 46 2.57 -3.63 25.07
CA LEU A 46 2.55 -4.64 24.01
C LEU A 46 1.71 -5.86 24.40
N GLN A 47 1.82 -6.33 25.64
CA GLN A 47 0.99 -7.44 26.12
C GLN A 47 -0.49 -7.05 26.19
N THR A 48 -0.83 -5.84 26.64
CA THR A 48 -2.21 -5.32 26.61
C THR A 48 -2.78 -5.31 25.19
N ILE A 49 -2.01 -4.82 24.21
CA ILE A 49 -2.41 -4.83 22.79
C ILE A 49 -2.69 -6.26 22.30
N LYS A 50 -1.83 -7.22 22.65
CA LYS A 50 -2.03 -8.64 22.28
C LYS A 50 -3.31 -9.20 22.90
N SER A 51 -3.60 -8.89 24.17
CA SER A 51 -4.84 -9.30 24.83
C SER A 51 -6.07 -8.73 24.11
N HIS A 52 -6.06 -7.45 23.74
CA HIS A 52 -7.17 -6.86 22.97
C HIS A 52 -7.38 -7.54 21.61
N PHE A 53 -6.32 -7.94 20.89
CA PHE A 53 -6.45 -8.74 19.67
C PHE A 53 -7.04 -10.12 19.92
N PHE A 54 -6.62 -10.78 21.01
CA PHE A 54 -7.18 -12.07 21.41
C PHE A 54 -8.69 -11.96 21.68
N ASP A 55 -9.11 -10.91 22.38
CA ASP A 55 -10.51 -10.63 22.69
C ASP A 55 -11.30 -10.03 21.52
N ARG A 56 -10.66 -9.79 20.36
CA ARG A 56 -11.23 -9.11 19.19
C ARG A 56 -11.77 -7.70 19.49
N ASN A 57 -11.19 -7.03 20.48
CA ASN A 57 -11.51 -5.66 20.86
C ASN A 57 -10.56 -4.67 20.17
N TYR A 58 -10.73 -4.51 18.86
CA TYR A 58 -9.89 -3.65 18.03
C TYR A 58 -9.96 -2.18 18.46
N ASP A 59 -11.14 -1.70 18.85
CA ASP A 59 -11.34 -0.33 19.33
C ASP A 59 -10.45 0.00 20.53
N ALA A 60 -10.32 -0.90 21.50
CA ALA A 60 -9.44 -0.69 22.65
C ALA A 60 -7.94 -0.61 22.27
N VAL A 61 -7.53 -1.21 21.16
CA VAL A 61 -6.17 -1.07 20.64
C VAL A 61 -5.95 0.36 20.15
N PHE A 62 -6.86 0.88 19.32
CA PHE A 62 -6.62 2.09 18.54
C PHE A 62 -7.16 3.39 19.16
N GLN A 63 -8.13 3.30 20.08
CA GLN A 63 -8.65 4.48 20.79
C GLN A 63 -7.74 4.96 21.93
N ASN A 64 -6.77 4.15 22.36
CA ASN A 64 -5.77 4.57 23.35
C ASN A 64 -4.49 5.07 22.63
N PRO A 65 -4.19 6.38 22.64
CA PRO A 65 -3.02 6.93 21.94
C PRO A 65 -1.69 6.36 22.42
N ALA A 66 -1.62 5.85 23.67
CA ALA A 66 -0.40 5.23 24.20
C ALA A 66 -0.08 3.88 23.54
N HIS A 67 -1.07 3.22 22.93
CA HIS A 67 -0.87 1.96 22.22
C HIS A 67 -0.24 2.15 20.84
N LEU A 68 -0.54 3.27 20.16
CA LEU A 68 -0.19 3.46 18.74
C LEU A 68 1.31 3.35 18.43
N PRO A 69 2.23 3.95 19.22
CA PRO A 69 3.66 3.79 18.97
C PRO A 69 4.15 2.36 19.17
N VAL A 70 3.64 1.67 20.18
CA VAL A 70 3.99 0.27 20.47
C VAL A 70 3.41 -0.66 19.40
N TYR A 71 2.20 -0.39 18.94
CA TYR A 71 1.56 -1.10 17.84
C TYR A 71 2.38 -0.97 16.55
N SER A 72 2.71 0.26 16.14
CA SER A 72 3.50 0.50 14.93
C SER A 72 4.87 -0.19 15.01
N ALA A 73 5.59 -0.05 16.14
CA ALA A 73 6.87 -0.73 16.36
C ALA A 73 6.79 -2.26 16.23
N ARG A 74 5.66 -2.86 16.64
CA ARG A 74 5.47 -4.32 16.61
C ARG A 74 5.02 -4.85 15.25
N TYR A 75 4.08 -4.19 14.60
CA TYR A 75 3.31 -4.76 13.49
C TYR A 75 3.60 -4.12 12.13
N ALA A 76 4.09 -2.87 12.10
CA ALA A 76 4.44 -2.22 10.84
C ALA A 76 5.63 -2.86 10.07
N PRO A 77 6.71 -3.37 10.72
CA PRO A 77 7.91 -3.81 10.01
C PRO A 77 7.67 -4.94 8.99
N SER A 78 7.00 -6.02 9.40
CA SER A 78 6.71 -7.15 8.51
C SER A 78 5.75 -6.77 7.38
N ARG A 79 4.78 -5.90 7.66
CA ARG A 79 3.84 -5.38 6.65
C ARG A 79 4.55 -4.49 5.64
N ALA A 80 5.40 -3.56 6.10
CA ALA A 80 6.18 -2.69 5.23
C ALA A 80 7.06 -3.49 4.25
N LEU A 81 7.72 -4.55 4.74
CA LEU A 81 8.50 -5.44 3.87
C LEU A 81 7.63 -6.14 2.83
N CYS A 82 6.50 -6.71 3.24
CA CYS A 82 5.60 -7.37 2.31
C CYS A 82 5.03 -6.41 1.27
N TYR A 83 4.64 -5.20 1.66
CA TYR A 83 4.10 -4.19 0.75
C TYR A 83 5.17 -3.72 -0.24
N TYR A 84 6.41 -3.55 0.22
CA TYR A 84 7.55 -3.26 -0.64
C TYR A 84 7.70 -4.31 -1.75
N HIS A 85 7.75 -5.61 -1.39
CA HIS A 85 7.85 -6.69 -2.37
C HIS A 85 6.63 -6.80 -3.27
N LEU A 86 5.42 -6.61 -2.72
CA LEU A 86 4.18 -6.58 -3.50
C LEU A 86 4.23 -5.52 -4.62
N PHE A 87 4.76 -4.32 -4.32
CA PHE A 87 4.97 -3.31 -5.35
C PHE A 87 6.02 -3.74 -6.37
N LEU A 88 7.16 -4.32 -5.95
CA LEU A 88 8.22 -4.76 -6.87
C LEU A 88 7.78 -5.90 -7.80
N ASP A 89 7.00 -6.84 -7.29
CA ASP A 89 6.61 -8.06 -8.00
C ASP A 89 5.50 -7.81 -9.02
N HIS A 90 4.79 -6.68 -8.92
CA HIS A 90 3.67 -6.34 -9.78
C HIS A 90 3.97 -5.10 -10.63
N PRO A 91 4.26 -5.26 -11.94
CA PRO A 91 4.58 -4.14 -12.84
C PRO A 91 3.54 -3.02 -12.87
N VAL A 92 2.26 -3.36 -12.68
CA VAL A 92 1.17 -2.39 -12.63
C VAL A 92 1.30 -1.45 -11.41
N LEU A 93 1.73 -1.97 -10.26
CA LEU A 93 1.99 -1.19 -9.06
C LEU A 93 3.31 -0.41 -9.17
N MET A 94 4.38 -1.02 -9.70
CA MET A 94 5.61 -0.28 -9.98
C MET A 94 5.37 0.92 -10.90
N LYS A 95 4.53 0.75 -11.93
CA LYS A 95 4.24 1.81 -12.90
C LYS A 95 3.58 3.03 -12.27
N THR A 96 2.77 2.86 -11.20
CA THR A 96 2.19 4.01 -10.50
C THR A 96 3.28 4.85 -9.84
N LEU A 97 4.41 4.26 -9.46
CA LEU A 97 5.51 4.97 -8.77
C LEU A 97 6.48 5.73 -9.70
N GLU A 98 6.40 5.52 -11.02
CA GLU A 98 7.32 6.09 -12.02
C GLU A 98 6.98 7.54 -12.43
N GLY A 99 5.74 7.95 -12.25
CA GLY A 99 5.19 9.21 -12.78
C GLY A 99 4.49 10.07 -11.72
N PRO A 100 3.78 11.13 -12.14
CA PRO A 100 2.85 11.83 -11.27
C PRO A 100 1.69 10.89 -10.97
N SER A 101 1.45 10.59 -9.70
CA SER A 101 0.33 9.74 -9.31
C SER A 101 -0.16 10.08 -7.90
N THR A 102 -1.42 9.79 -7.64
CA THR A 102 -1.99 9.81 -6.29
C THR A 102 -2.34 8.39 -5.85
N ILE A 103 -1.82 7.98 -4.70
CA ILE A 103 -2.10 6.70 -4.06
C ILE A 103 -2.91 6.97 -2.79
N LEU A 104 -4.17 6.52 -2.75
CA LEU A 104 -5.02 6.60 -1.57
C LEU A 104 -4.92 5.29 -0.79
N CYS A 105 -4.35 5.35 0.41
CA CYS A 105 -4.11 4.20 1.27
C CYS A 105 -5.16 4.15 2.39
N ILE A 106 -6.14 3.24 2.27
CA ILE A 106 -7.21 3.06 3.27
C ILE A 106 -6.70 2.24 4.45
N GLY A 107 -6.88 2.74 5.68
CA GLY A 107 -6.45 2.06 6.92
C GLY A 107 -4.93 2.00 7.11
N SER A 108 -4.21 3.03 6.65
CA SER A 108 -2.75 3.01 6.53
C SER A 108 -2.01 3.74 7.64
N GLY A 109 -2.68 4.05 8.75
CA GLY A 109 -2.16 4.92 9.79
C GLY A 109 -0.88 4.44 10.49
N ALA A 110 -0.67 3.12 10.59
CA ALA A 110 0.47 2.57 11.32
C ALA A 110 1.84 2.75 10.62
N GLY A 111 1.88 3.23 9.36
CA GLY A 111 3.10 3.59 8.63
C GLY A 111 3.69 2.49 7.73
N SER A 112 3.05 1.31 7.65
CA SER A 112 3.54 0.20 6.82
C SER A 112 3.56 0.56 5.33
N GLU A 113 2.47 1.15 4.85
CA GLU A 113 2.28 1.67 3.50
C GLU A 113 3.33 2.71 3.17
N LEU A 114 3.46 3.72 4.04
CA LEU A 114 4.41 4.80 3.84
C LEU A 114 5.84 4.26 3.70
N ALA A 115 6.28 3.36 4.58
CA ALA A 115 7.61 2.77 4.51
C ALA A 115 7.80 1.86 3.28
N GLY A 116 6.86 0.96 3.01
CA GLY A 116 6.95 -0.01 1.91
C GLY A 116 6.89 0.64 0.53
N ILE A 117 5.92 1.54 0.32
CA ILE A 117 5.74 2.26 -0.96
C ILE A 117 6.94 3.18 -1.19
N SER A 118 7.40 3.92 -0.18
CA SER A 118 8.58 4.78 -0.33
C SER A 118 9.83 3.98 -0.70
N ALA A 119 10.02 2.80 -0.13
CA ALA A 119 11.13 1.94 -0.51
C ALA A 119 11.01 1.47 -1.98
N ALA A 120 9.81 1.10 -2.43
CA ALA A 120 9.58 0.72 -3.82
C ALA A 120 9.81 1.91 -4.79
N MET A 121 9.48 3.13 -4.37
CA MET A 121 9.72 4.36 -5.16
C MET A 121 11.20 4.59 -5.46
N VAL A 122 12.12 4.11 -4.61
CA VAL A 122 13.58 4.19 -4.88
C VAL A 122 13.95 3.37 -6.12
N HIS A 123 13.24 2.27 -6.40
CA HIS A 123 13.42 1.46 -7.61
C HIS A 123 12.70 2.04 -8.82
N ALA A 124 11.62 2.80 -8.60
CA ALA A 124 10.86 3.46 -9.64
C ALA A 124 11.61 4.69 -10.19
N ASN A 125 12.66 4.41 -10.95
CA ASN A 125 13.41 5.44 -11.65
C ASN A 125 12.55 6.02 -12.77
N PRO A 126 12.35 7.35 -12.82
CA PRO A 126 11.71 7.93 -13.97
C PRO A 126 12.60 7.67 -15.19
N VAL A 127 12.06 6.98 -16.20
CA VAL A 127 12.79 6.61 -17.41
C VAL A 127 13.41 7.87 -18.03
N LEU A 128 14.69 8.11 -17.74
CA LEU A 128 15.48 9.08 -18.48
C LEU A 128 15.62 8.49 -19.87
N LYS A 129 14.80 8.96 -20.81
CA LYS A 129 15.00 8.69 -22.24
C LYS A 129 16.41 9.18 -22.59
N VAL A 130 17.38 8.28 -22.58
CA VAL A 130 18.72 8.54 -23.09
C VAL A 130 18.52 8.94 -24.55
N LYS A 131 18.75 10.22 -24.88
CA LYS A 131 18.85 10.63 -26.27
C LYS A 131 19.97 9.78 -26.87
N LYS A 132 19.64 8.85 -27.78
CA LYS A 132 20.63 8.15 -28.59
C LYS A 132 21.50 9.21 -29.25
N VAL A 133 22.74 9.34 -28.78
CA VAL A 133 23.76 10.10 -29.51
C VAL A 133 23.93 9.36 -30.83
N LYS A 134 23.59 10.01 -31.95
CA LYS A 134 23.94 9.53 -33.29
C LYS A 134 25.47 9.37 -33.29
N LYS A 135 25.96 8.12 -33.25
CA LYS A 135 27.35 7.85 -33.63
C LYS A 135 27.47 8.18 -35.10
N SER A 136 28.28 9.20 -35.41
CA SER A 136 28.82 9.42 -36.74
C SER A 136 29.59 8.17 -37.14
N ALA A 137 29.15 7.54 -38.22
CA ALA A 137 29.90 6.49 -38.87
C ALA A 137 31.11 7.13 -39.56
N ASP A 138 32.32 6.72 -39.21
CA ASP A 138 33.39 6.52 -40.18
C ASP A 138 34.58 5.77 -39.57
N LYS A 139 34.94 4.67 -40.26
CA LYS A 139 36.22 3.90 -40.33
C LYS A 139 36.77 3.34 -39.00
N GLU A 140 37.23 2.09 -38.88
CA GLU A 140 38.06 1.32 -39.81
C GLU A 140 38.06 -0.20 -39.47
N LYS A 141 38.63 -0.97 -40.39
CA LYS A 141 38.58 -2.42 -40.65
C LYS A 141 39.29 -3.34 -39.62
N SER A 142 38.91 -4.63 -39.74
CA SER A 142 39.71 -5.86 -39.52
C SER A 142 39.96 -6.19 -38.03
N ILE A 143 39.67 -7.40 -37.52
CA ILE A 143 40.30 -8.67 -37.87
C ILE A 143 39.34 -9.83 -37.53
N LYS A 144 39.26 -10.82 -38.42
CA LYS A 144 38.65 -12.15 -38.20
C LYS A 144 39.61 -13.03 -37.39
N GLY A 145 39.09 -13.81 -36.44
CA GLY A 145 39.86 -14.90 -35.84
C GLY A 145 39.15 -15.61 -34.69
N ALA A 146 38.61 -16.80 -35.00
CA ALA A 146 38.48 -18.00 -34.16
C ALA A 146 38.21 -17.89 -32.65
N ALA A 147 37.10 -18.49 -32.18
CA ALA A 147 37.11 -19.84 -31.59
C ALA A 147 35.79 -20.08 -30.82
N LYS A 148 35.10 -21.17 -31.19
CA LYS A 148 34.09 -21.83 -30.37
C LYS A 148 34.77 -22.46 -29.16
N ALA A 149 34.19 -22.31 -27.98
CA ALA A 149 34.34 -23.27 -26.89
C ALA A 149 32.99 -23.36 -26.16
N GLU A 150 32.29 -24.46 -26.43
CA GLU A 150 31.21 -24.98 -25.60
C GLU A 150 31.81 -25.45 -24.27
N VAL A 151 31.18 -25.10 -23.16
CA VAL A 151 31.40 -25.75 -21.87
C VAL A 151 30.04 -26.19 -21.35
N GLN A 152 29.85 -27.51 -21.38
CA GLN A 152 28.84 -28.23 -20.62
C GLN A 152 29.10 -28.07 -19.12
N VAL A 153 28.05 -27.88 -18.33
CA VAL A 153 28.10 -28.14 -16.89
C VAL A 153 27.03 -29.17 -16.59
N GLU A 154 27.49 -30.32 -16.11
CA GLU A 154 26.72 -31.44 -15.61
C GLU A 154 25.88 -31.06 -14.38
N VAL A 155 24.72 -31.68 -14.34
CA VAL A 155 23.82 -31.80 -13.20
C VAL A 155 24.42 -32.82 -12.23
N GLN A 156 24.57 -32.45 -10.96
CA GLN A 156 24.61 -33.43 -9.87
C GLN A 156 23.49 -33.12 -8.88
N ALA A 157 22.59 -34.09 -8.78
CA ALA A 157 21.58 -34.21 -7.75
C ALA A 157 22.20 -34.95 -6.57
N GLU A 158 21.99 -34.44 -5.35
CA GLU A 158 22.07 -35.25 -4.15
C GLU A 158 20.80 -35.07 -3.32
N ALA A 159 20.21 -36.21 -3.01
CA ALA A 159 19.10 -36.40 -2.10
C ALA A 159 19.65 -36.79 -0.72
N GLY A 160 18.98 -36.41 0.36
CA GLY A 160 19.23 -37.03 1.65
C GLY A 160 18.69 -36.26 2.87
N ALA A 161 17.49 -36.64 3.29
CA ALA A 161 17.00 -36.85 4.66
C ALA A 161 16.99 -35.65 5.65
N GLU A 162 15.82 -35.17 6.12
CA GLU A 162 14.93 -35.77 7.15
C GLU A 162 15.49 -35.77 8.57
N GLU A 163 14.98 -34.86 9.42
CA GLU A 163 14.41 -35.08 10.76
C GLU A 163 13.91 -33.72 11.30
N MET A 164 12.61 -33.48 11.52
CA MET A 164 11.68 -33.95 12.57
C MET A 164 11.55 -32.96 13.75
N SER A 165 10.42 -32.25 13.82
CA SER A 165 9.74 -31.96 15.08
C SER A 165 8.26 -31.67 14.84
N LYS A 166 7.42 -32.59 15.35
CA LYS A 166 5.96 -32.52 15.46
C LYS A 166 5.53 -31.39 16.40
N ASP A 167 4.39 -30.75 16.10
CA ASP A 167 3.26 -30.82 17.02
C ASP A 167 1.93 -30.59 16.30
N THR A 168 0.95 -31.38 16.72
CA THR A 168 -0.34 -31.65 16.06
C THR A 168 -1.49 -30.84 16.67
N SER A 169 -2.47 -30.46 15.86
CA SER A 169 -3.88 -30.79 16.12
C SER A 169 -4.74 -30.66 14.86
N ASP A 170 -5.24 -31.82 14.43
CA ASP A 170 -6.27 -32.02 13.42
C ASP A 170 -7.64 -31.61 13.96
N THR A 171 -8.46 -30.99 13.11
CA THR A 171 -9.87 -31.35 13.01
C THR A 171 -10.25 -31.43 11.54
N LYS A 172 -10.60 -32.65 11.13
CA LYS A 172 -11.26 -32.99 9.87
C LYS A 172 -12.69 -32.47 9.91
N ASP A 173 -13.18 -31.94 8.81
CA ASP A 173 -14.57 -32.16 8.39
C ASP A 173 -14.60 -32.31 6.87
N ASN A 174 -15.25 -33.40 6.47
CA ASN A 174 -15.54 -33.84 5.12
C ASN A 174 -17.02 -33.49 4.86
N ASP A 175 -17.39 -33.09 3.65
CA ASP A 175 -18.58 -33.61 2.93
C ASP A 175 -19.03 -32.74 1.73
N THR A 176 -18.88 -33.35 0.56
CA THR A 176 -19.83 -33.54 -0.57
C THR A 176 -20.85 -32.46 -0.99
N ASN A 177 -20.73 -32.10 -2.28
CA ASN A 177 -21.73 -31.89 -3.35
C ASN A 177 -23.22 -31.59 -3.03
N GLY A 178 -23.73 -30.54 -3.68
CA GLY A 178 -25.17 -30.32 -3.92
C GLY A 178 -25.41 -29.21 -4.96
N ALA A 179 -26.22 -29.52 -5.97
CA ALA A 179 -26.40 -28.77 -7.21
C ALA A 179 -27.26 -27.49 -7.11
N ALA A 180 -27.21 -26.75 -8.22
CA ALA A 180 -27.97 -25.58 -8.67
C ALA A 180 -29.28 -25.20 -7.97
N GLU A 181 -29.49 -23.88 -7.81
CA GLU A 181 -30.65 -23.21 -8.42
C GLU A 181 -30.48 -21.69 -8.46
N ASP A 182 -31.09 -21.14 -9.50
CA ASP A 182 -31.15 -19.76 -9.99
C ASP A 182 -32.07 -18.90 -9.10
N THR A 183 -31.73 -17.63 -8.87
CA THR A 183 -32.70 -16.60 -8.45
C THR A 183 -32.10 -15.20 -8.56
N THR A 184 -32.48 -14.53 -9.65
CA THR A 184 -32.48 -13.07 -9.83
C THR A 184 -33.27 -12.36 -8.73
N LEU A 185 -32.69 -11.32 -8.12
CA LEU A 185 -33.42 -10.33 -7.33
C LEU A 185 -33.13 -8.92 -7.86
N GLY A 186 -34.17 -8.30 -8.42
CA GLY A 186 -34.21 -6.90 -8.81
C GLY A 186 -34.38 -5.98 -7.61
N MET A 187 -33.85 -4.77 -7.72
CA MET A 187 -34.14 -3.68 -6.79
C MET A 187 -34.72 -2.51 -7.58
N GLU A 188 -35.96 -2.18 -7.21
CA GLU A 188 -36.73 -1.07 -7.72
C GLU A 188 -36.24 0.28 -7.18
N LYS A 189 -36.63 1.29 -7.96
CA LYS A 189 -36.25 2.70 -7.96
C LYS A 189 -37.06 3.46 -6.90
N LEU A 190 -36.42 4.23 -6.04
CA LEU A 190 -37.08 5.28 -5.26
C LEU A 190 -36.44 6.64 -5.55
N THR A 191 -37.26 7.51 -6.14
CA THR A 191 -37.07 8.96 -6.32
C THR A 191 -37.88 9.68 -5.25
N VAL A 192 -37.28 10.61 -4.51
CA VAL A 192 -38.01 11.73 -3.87
C VAL A 192 -37.13 12.99 -3.88
N THR A 193 -37.83 14.10 -4.07
CA THR A 193 -37.47 15.46 -4.46
C THR A 193 -36.99 16.38 -3.33
N SER A 194 -36.37 17.47 -3.79
CA SER A 194 -35.83 18.68 -3.17
C SER A 194 -36.69 19.44 -2.15
N SER A 195 -36.01 20.17 -1.25
CA SER A 195 -36.33 21.58 -0.91
C SER A 195 -35.19 22.26 -0.13
N GLU A 196 -34.74 23.41 -0.63
CA GLU A 196 -33.80 24.35 0.01
C GLU A 196 -34.45 25.07 1.21
N PRO A 197 -33.63 25.72 2.05
CA PRO A 197 -33.97 27.08 2.43
C PRO A 197 -32.82 28.09 2.32
N THR A 198 -33.23 29.29 1.94
CA THR A 198 -32.53 30.57 1.88
C THR A 198 -31.99 31.03 3.25
N GLN A 199 -30.83 31.69 3.28
CA GLN A 199 -30.60 32.88 4.12
C GLN A 199 -29.43 33.73 3.65
N GLU A 200 -29.49 35.00 4.05
CA GLU A 200 -28.94 36.20 3.45
C GLU A 200 -27.89 36.84 4.41
N GLN A 201 -27.10 37.80 3.88
CA GLN A 201 -26.26 38.80 4.59
C GLN A 201 -24.90 38.30 5.14
N SER A 202 -23.80 39.06 5.19
CA SER A 202 -23.30 40.33 4.63
C SER A 202 -21.89 40.52 5.26
N ALA A 203 -20.89 41.08 4.57
CA ALA A 203 -19.88 42.02 5.12
C ALA A 203 -18.65 42.23 4.20
N GLU A 204 -18.50 43.49 3.80
CA GLU A 204 -17.27 44.31 3.77
C GLU A 204 -16.01 43.83 3.02
N ALA A 205 -15.78 44.45 1.85
CA ALA A 205 -14.50 44.43 1.15
C ALA A 205 -13.73 45.74 1.40
N SER A 206 -12.58 45.64 2.08
CA SER A 206 -11.56 46.69 2.13
C SER A 206 -10.54 46.48 1.02
N ALA A 207 -10.41 47.47 0.13
CA ALA A 207 -9.49 47.44 -1.00
C ALA A 207 -8.08 47.91 -0.59
N ALA A 208 -7.11 46.99 -0.60
CA ALA A 208 -5.68 47.32 -0.55
C ALA A 208 -5.01 46.93 -1.86
N ALA A 209 -4.33 47.89 -2.49
CA ALA A 209 -3.64 47.74 -3.76
C ALA A 209 -2.45 46.76 -3.64
N VAL A 210 -2.57 45.60 -4.30
CA VAL A 210 -1.48 44.63 -4.43
C VAL A 210 -0.93 44.70 -5.86
N THR A 211 0.36 44.99 -5.95
CA THR A 211 1.18 44.99 -7.16
C THR A 211 1.10 43.62 -7.86
N LYS A 212 0.53 43.62 -9.08
CA LYS A 212 0.33 42.42 -9.91
C LYS A 212 1.66 41.89 -10.45
N THR A 213 2.37 41.07 -9.68
CA THR A 213 3.27 40.07 -10.26
C THR A 213 2.46 38.79 -10.46
N LYS A 214 2.18 38.42 -11.72
CA LYS A 214 1.51 37.15 -12.03
C LYS A 214 2.38 36.00 -11.49
N PRO A 215 1.91 35.17 -10.55
CA PRO A 215 2.66 33.99 -10.14
C PRO A 215 2.81 33.09 -11.37
N LYS A 216 4.05 32.82 -11.77
CA LYS A 216 4.32 31.77 -12.77
C LYS A 216 3.74 30.48 -12.20
N LYS A 217 2.73 29.91 -12.86
CA LYS A 217 2.21 28.58 -12.49
C LYS A 217 3.41 27.63 -12.35
N PRO A 218 3.59 26.98 -11.18
CA PRO A 218 4.68 26.04 -11.02
C PRO A 218 4.57 24.98 -12.12
N LYS A 219 5.69 24.68 -12.79
CA LYS A 219 5.72 23.62 -13.79
C LYS A 219 5.33 22.32 -13.08
N ALA A 220 4.31 21.63 -13.60
CA ALA A 220 3.86 20.36 -13.05
C ALA A 220 5.04 19.40 -12.90
N ASN A 221 5.20 18.84 -11.71
CA ASN A 221 6.25 17.88 -11.43
C ASN A 221 5.93 16.56 -12.13
N LYS A 222 6.87 16.07 -12.95
CA LYS A 222 6.64 14.90 -13.80
C LYS A 222 6.86 13.57 -13.08
N HIS A 223 7.30 13.58 -11.82
CA HIS A 223 7.74 12.39 -11.10
C HIS A 223 7.27 12.37 -9.65
N GLN A 224 6.31 13.21 -9.26
CA GLN A 224 5.87 13.31 -7.87
C GLN A 224 4.76 12.30 -7.59
N VAL A 225 4.98 11.43 -6.60
CA VAL A 225 3.95 10.53 -6.09
C VAL A 225 3.39 11.15 -4.82
N THR A 226 2.08 11.31 -4.76
CA THR A 226 1.35 11.70 -3.55
C THR A 226 0.81 10.44 -2.89
N VAL A 227 1.22 10.18 -1.65
CA VAL A 227 0.69 9.11 -0.81
C VAL A 227 -0.25 9.74 0.21
N VAL A 228 -1.56 9.45 0.07
CA VAL A 228 -2.60 9.89 1.00
C VAL A 228 -2.86 8.76 1.98
N MET A 229 -2.47 8.95 3.24
CA MET A 229 -2.68 7.98 4.32
C MET A 229 -3.99 8.32 5.02
N GLN A 230 -5.01 7.50 4.77
CA GLN A 230 -6.32 7.65 5.37
C GLN A 230 -6.46 6.66 6.53
N ASP A 231 -6.90 7.15 7.68
CA ASP A 231 -7.22 6.33 8.85
C ASP A 231 -8.29 7.04 9.71
N TYR A 232 -8.98 6.33 10.60
CA TYR A 232 -9.93 6.95 11.52
C TYR A 232 -9.26 7.46 12.79
N VAL A 233 -8.03 7.03 13.06
CA VAL A 233 -7.21 7.46 14.18
C VAL A 233 -6.16 8.48 13.73
N ASP A 234 -5.79 9.39 14.63
CA ASP A 234 -4.68 10.30 14.41
C ASP A 234 -3.34 9.58 14.65
N TRP A 235 -2.64 9.29 13.55
CA TRP A 235 -1.32 8.66 13.56
C TRP A 235 -0.16 9.65 13.32
N SER A 236 -0.39 10.96 13.41
CA SER A 236 0.63 12.00 13.19
C SER A 236 1.93 11.75 13.97
N ARG A 237 1.81 11.34 15.24
CA ARG A 237 2.95 10.99 16.12
C ARG A 237 3.83 9.86 15.60
N ILE A 238 3.35 9.07 14.64
CA ILE A 238 4.07 7.96 14.00
C ILE A 238 4.47 8.33 12.58
N LEU A 239 3.53 8.88 11.80
CA LEU A 239 3.72 9.17 10.38
C LEU A 239 4.71 10.32 10.16
N GLU A 240 4.68 11.39 10.97
CA GLU A 240 5.57 12.53 10.76
C GLU A 240 7.06 12.19 11.06
N PRO A 241 7.41 11.51 12.18
CA PRO A 241 8.78 11.05 12.38
C PRO A 241 9.20 10.03 11.32
N MET A 242 8.30 9.12 10.92
CA MET A 242 8.61 8.12 9.89
C MET A 242 8.87 8.76 8.52
N GLU A 243 8.06 9.73 8.11
CA GLU A 243 8.29 10.50 6.90
C GLU A 243 9.66 11.18 6.94
N THR A 244 10.01 11.82 8.06
CA THR A 244 11.31 12.49 8.25
C THR A 244 12.48 11.50 8.05
N VAL A 245 12.39 10.33 8.68
CA VAL A 245 13.41 9.27 8.56
C VAL A 245 13.47 8.72 7.13
N ILE A 246 12.32 8.49 6.48
CA ILE A 246 12.24 8.03 5.08
C ILE A 246 12.91 9.03 4.15
N ARG A 247 12.58 10.32 4.25
CA ARG A 247 13.15 11.35 3.38
C ARG A 247 14.66 11.41 3.49
N SER A 248 15.18 11.30 4.71
CA SER A 248 16.61 11.28 4.99
C SER A 248 17.29 10.02 4.46
N ARG A 249 16.80 8.83 4.84
CA ARG A 249 17.44 7.55 4.54
C ARG A 249 17.27 7.09 3.09
N MET A 250 16.10 7.35 2.50
CA MET A 250 15.76 6.92 1.14
C MET A 250 16.02 8.01 0.09
N VAL A 251 16.46 9.21 0.51
CA VAL A 251 16.77 10.35 -0.38
C VAL A 251 15.55 10.72 -1.26
N LEU A 252 14.39 10.82 -0.63
CA LEU A 252 13.12 11.17 -1.30
C LEU A 252 12.69 12.59 -0.93
N GLY A 253 13.08 13.56 -1.76
CA GLY A 253 12.68 14.95 -1.59
C GLY A 253 11.18 15.18 -1.88
N PRO A 254 10.64 16.37 -1.55
CA PRO A 254 9.23 16.71 -1.80
C PRO A 254 8.87 16.68 -3.29
N GLU A 255 9.86 16.80 -4.19
CA GLU A 255 9.69 16.61 -5.62
C GLU A 255 9.47 15.14 -6.03
N ARG A 256 9.73 14.17 -5.15
CA ARG A 256 9.45 12.76 -5.41
C ARG A 256 8.31 12.25 -4.57
N LEU A 257 8.34 12.47 -3.25
CA LEU A 257 7.32 11.98 -2.33
C LEU A 257 6.59 13.15 -1.70
N GLN A 258 5.28 13.21 -1.88
CA GLN A 258 4.37 14.05 -1.12
C GLN A 258 3.52 13.14 -0.22
N CYS A 259 3.44 13.48 1.07
CA CYS A 259 2.66 12.74 2.05
C CYS A 259 1.49 13.61 2.50
N GLU A 260 0.31 13.05 2.57
CA GLU A 260 -0.89 13.71 3.09
C GLU A 260 -1.62 12.75 4.01
N THR A 261 -2.18 13.25 5.11
CA THR A 261 -2.99 12.45 6.04
C THR A 261 -4.45 12.88 5.97
N GLU A 262 -5.36 11.92 6.04
CA GLU A 262 -6.80 12.19 6.16
C GLU A 262 -7.38 11.38 7.32
N ILE A 263 -7.86 12.10 8.34
CA ILE A 263 -8.45 11.51 9.54
C ILE A 263 -9.96 11.46 9.38
N GLY A 264 -10.53 10.27 9.38
CA GLY A 264 -11.97 10.06 9.30
C GLY A 264 -12.33 8.59 9.14
N ASN A 265 -13.53 8.20 9.56
CA ASN A 265 -14.02 6.84 9.36
C ASN A 265 -14.49 6.66 7.91
N VAL A 266 -13.87 5.76 7.15
CA VAL A 266 -14.26 5.51 5.74
C VAL A 266 -15.70 5.08 5.56
N LEU A 267 -16.28 4.40 6.57
CA LEU A 267 -17.66 3.95 6.51
C LEU A 267 -18.66 5.11 6.62
N ASP A 268 -18.21 6.32 6.97
CA ASP A 268 -19.04 7.54 7.00
C ASP A 268 -19.19 8.16 5.61
N LEU A 269 -18.36 7.76 4.62
CA LEU A 269 -18.48 8.18 3.23
C LEU A 269 -18.49 9.70 3.05
N SER A 270 -17.57 10.40 3.72
CA SER A 270 -17.43 11.85 3.59
C SER A 270 -17.18 12.28 2.14
N ASP A 271 -17.62 13.50 1.80
CA ASP A 271 -17.34 14.09 0.50
C ASP A 271 -15.83 14.20 0.25
N SER A 272 -15.04 14.48 1.29
CA SER A 272 -13.58 14.53 1.21
C SER A 272 -12.99 13.20 0.75
N LEU A 273 -13.46 12.08 1.29
CA LEU A 273 -13.00 10.74 0.89
C LEU A 273 -13.31 10.48 -0.58
N LEU A 274 -14.53 10.78 -1.03
CA LEU A 274 -14.93 10.55 -2.42
C LEU A 274 -14.17 11.48 -3.39
N GLU A 275 -13.85 12.71 -2.97
CA GLU A 275 -12.97 13.60 -3.73
C GLU A 275 -11.55 13.05 -3.85
N ARG A 276 -11.01 12.39 -2.81
CA ARG A 276 -9.71 11.70 -2.90
C ARG A 276 -9.77 10.53 -3.85
N VAL A 277 -10.81 9.71 -3.74
CA VAL A 277 -11.04 8.56 -4.63
C VAL A 277 -11.07 8.99 -6.09
N ALA A 278 -11.79 10.07 -6.40
CA ALA A 278 -11.89 10.62 -7.75
C ALA A 278 -10.57 11.19 -8.32
N LYS A 279 -9.55 11.38 -7.48
CA LYS A 279 -8.21 11.86 -7.86
C LYS A 279 -7.14 10.77 -7.80
N ALA A 280 -7.47 9.58 -7.29
CA ALA A 280 -6.51 8.51 -7.06
C ALA A 280 -6.26 7.67 -8.33
N ASP A 281 -4.98 7.41 -8.62
CA ASP A 281 -4.53 6.47 -9.65
C ASP A 281 -4.45 5.03 -9.11
N LEU A 282 -4.23 4.90 -7.80
CA LEU A 282 -4.22 3.65 -7.05
C LEU A 282 -4.94 3.84 -5.71
N ILE A 283 -5.82 2.92 -5.37
CA ILE A 283 -6.47 2.83 -4.06
C ILE A 283 -6.06 1.51 -3.42
N THR A 284 -5.58 1.52 -2.18
CA THR A 284 -5.14 0.31 -1.49
C THR A 284 -6.03 -0.02 -0.30
N PHE A 285 -6.41 -1.28 -0.17
CA PHE A 285 -6.96 -1.90 1.04
C PHE A 285 -5.99 -3.01 1.47
N MET A 286 -5.01 -2.68 2.30
CA MET A 286 -3.99 -3.63 2.73
C MET A 286 -4.13 -3.94 4.22
N PHE A 287 -4.64 -5.14 4.53
CA PHE A 287 -4.92 -5.63 5.88
C PHE A 287 -5.95 -4.79 6.65
N VAL A 288 -6.97 -4.30 5.95
CA VAL A 288 -8.10 -3.52 6.51
C VAL A 288 -9.46 -4.04 6.05
N LEU A 289 -9.53 -4.74 4.91
CA LEU A 289 -10.82 -5.09 4.30
C LEU A 289 -11.58 -6.08 5.19
N ASN A 290 -10.89 -7.09 5.71
CA ASN A 290 -11.48 -8.08 6.63
C ASN A 290 -12.10 -7.42 7.88
N GLU A 291 -11.48 -6.35 8.40
CA GLU A 291 -11.98 -5.59 9.55
C GLU A 291 -13.23 -4.79 9.18
N LEU A 292 -13.22 -4.08 8.05
CA LEU A 292 -14.38 -3.32 7.58
C LEU A 292 -15.60 -4.23 7.37
N PHE A 293 -15.41 -5.46 6.90
CA PHE A 293 -16.51 -6.40 6.69
C PHE A 293 -17.19 -6.94 7.96
N GLN A 294 -16.73 -6.53 9.16
CA GLN A 294 -17.54 -6.68 10.38
C GLN A 294 -18.87 -5.92 10.26
N ASP A 295 -18.90 -4.77 9.56
CA ASP A 295 -20.13 -4.12 9.09
C ASP A 295 -20.32 -4.34 7.58
N LYS A 296 -20.81 -5.53 7.21
CA LYS A 296 -21.03 -5.90 5.81
C LYS A 296 -21.84 -4.87 5.02
N LYS A 297 -22.90 -4.30 5.61
CA LYS A 297 -23.81 -3.39 4.89
C LYS A 297 -23.11 -2.09 4.54
N ARG A 298 -22.46 -1.45 5.53
CA ARG A 298 -21.72 -0.20 5.30
C ARG A 298 -20.52 -0.42 4.40
N THR A 299 -19.83 -1.54 4.53
CA THR A 299 -18.65 -1.85 3.71
C THR A 299 -19.00 -2.13 2.25
N MET A 300 -20.12 -2.82 1.97
CA MET A 300 -20.61 -2.96 0.60
C MET A 300 -21.02 -1.62 -0.02
N LEU A 301 -21.62 -0.73 0.77
CA LEU A 301 -21.92 0.63 0.33
C LEU A 301 -20.62 1.41 0.06
N LEU A 302 -19.61 1.29 0.93
CA LEU A 302 -18.30 1.90 0.76
C LEU A 302 -17.64 1.46 -0.54
N VAL A 303 -17.51 0.15 -0.76
CA VAL A 303 -16.90 -0.41 -1.98
C VAL A 303 -17.66 0.06 -3.22
N SER A 304 -19.00 0.03 -3.19
CA SER A 304 -19.82 0.50 -4.32
C SER A 304 -19.58 1.98 -4.63
N LYS A 305 -19.51 2.84 -3.62
CA LYS A 305 -19.26 4.28 -3.78
C LYS A 305 -17.84 4.58 -4.26
N ILE A 306 -16.84 3.87 -3.72
CA ILE A 306 -15.45 4.00 -4.16
C ILE A 306 -15.34 3.60 -5.64
N VAL A 307 -15.83 2.41 -6.01
CA VAL A 307 -15.74 1.92 -7.40
C VAL A 307 -16.48 2.85 -8.37
N ALA A 308 -17.60 3.46 -7.96
CA ALA A 308 -18.31 4.43 -8.77
C ALA A 308 -17.54 5.75 -8.95
N ALA A 309 -16.79 6.20 -7.95
CA ALA A 309 -16.03 7.44 -7.98
C ALA A 309 -14.62 7.29 -8.58
N MET A 310 -14.08 6.07 -8.67
CA MET A 310 -12.77 5.80 -9.25
C MET A 310 -12.67 6.27 -10.71
N PRO A 311 -11.56 6.93 -11.10
CA PRO A 311 -11.27 7.21 -12.51
C PRO A 311 -11.16 5.92 -13.34
N SER A 312 -11.64 5.95 -14.59
CA SER A 312 -11.38 4.85 -15.53
C SER A 312 -9.87 4.67 -15.73
N GLY A 313 -9.42 3.42 -15.67
CA GLY A 313 -8.00 3.05 -15.73
C GLY A 313 -7.24 3.12 -14.39
N ALA A 314 -7.83 3.67 -13.32
CA ALA A 314 -7.26 3.60 -11.98
C ALA A 314 -7.27 2.16 -11.45
N HIS A 315 -6.37 1.86 -10.50
CA HIS A 315 -6.24 0.53 -9.92
C HIS A 315 -6.74 0.48 -8.48
N MET A 316 -7.22 -0.70 -8.08
CA MET A 316 -7.52 -1.03 -6.69
C MET A 316 -6.68 -2.24 -6.30
N LEU A 317 -5.82 -2.07 -5.30
CA LEU A 317 -5.05 -3.14 -4.69
C LEU A 317 -5.74 -3.59 -3.40
N VAL A 318 -6.05 -4.87 -3.29
CA VAL A 318 -6.55 -5.48 -2.07
C VAL A 318 -5.59 -6.59 -1.67
N ALA A 319 -5.03 -6.50 -0.47
CA ALA A 319 -4.26 -7.57 0.13
C ALA A 319 -4.73 -7.75 1.57
N ASP A 320 -5.11 -8.95 1.98
CA ASP A 320 -5.54 -9.20 3.35
C ASP A 320 -5.25 -10.64 3.76
N SER A 321 -5.35 -10.93 5.06
CA SER A 321 -5.07 -12.24 5.63
C SER A 321 -5.88 -13.33 4.92
N ALA A 322 -5.21 -14.38 4.44
CA ALA A 322 -5.88 -15.49 3.77
C ALA A 322 -6.47 -16.50 4.76
N GLY A 323 -7.45 -17.28 4.31
CA GLY A 323 -8.12 -18.31 5.10
C GLY A 323 -9.35 -17.80 5.84
N SER A 324 -9.66 -18.40 6.99
CA SER A 324 -10.94 -18.20 7.69
C SER A 324 -11.21 -16.76 8.15
N PHE A 325 -10.18 -15.91 8.26
CA PHE A 325 -10.34 -14.49 8.56
C PHE A 325 -11.08 -13.72 7.48
N SER A 326 -11.08 -14.22 6.25
CA SER A 326 -11.79 -13.65 5.10
C SER A 326 -13.12 -14.30 4.79
N ASN A 327 -13.58 -15.21 5.66
CA ASN A 327 -14.89 -15.83 5.50
C ASN A 327 -16.00 -14.83 5.84
N LEU A 328 -16.93 -14.65 4.91
CA LEU A 328 -18.09 -13.81 5.06
C LEU A 328 -19.37 -14.62 4.81
N LYS A 329 -20.32 -14.54 5.75
CA LYS A 329 -21.63 -15.17 5.61
C LYS A 329 -22.58 -14.30 4.78
N VAL A 330 -23.14 -14.88 3.71
CA VAL A 330 -24.17 -14.25 2.88
C VAL A 330 -25.32 -15.25 2.75
N GLY A 331 -26.40 -14.99 3.49
CA GLY A 331 -27.44 -16.00 3.71
C GLY A 331 -26.85 -17.19 4.46
N GLU A 332 -27.09 -18.39 3.93
CA GLU A 332 -26.57 -19.64 4.50
C GLU A 332 -25.18 -20.02 3.96
N ARG A 333 -24.70 -19.34 2.93
CA ARG A 333 -23.42 -19.65 2.28
C ARG A 333 -22.28 -18.79 2.83
N THR A 334 -21.09 -19.37 2.86
CA THR A 334 -19.85 -18.69 3.23
C THR A 334 -19.03 -18.41 1.98
N TYR A 335 -18.59 -17.17 1.82
CA TYR A 335 -17.78 -16.71 0.71
C TYR A 335 -16.50 -16.09 1.22
N MET A 336 -15.46 -16.10 0.40
CA MET A 336 -14.28 -15.28 0.66
C MET A 336 -14.59 -13.82 0.34
N VAL A 337 -14.15 -12.90 1.17
CA VAL A 337 -14.47 -11.46 1.05
C VAL A 337 -14.16 -10.89 -0.34
N TYR A 338 -13.04 -11.30 -0.93
CA TYR A 338 -12.62 -10.85 -2.26
C TYR A 338 -13.59 -11.27 -3.36
N MET A 339 -14.35 -12.37 -3.18
CA MET A 339 -15.31 -12.83 -4.18
C MET A 339 -16.39 -11.77 -4.42
N LEU A 340 -16.73 -10.96 -3.40
CA LEU A 340 -17.70 -9.89 -3.60
C LEU A 340 -17.18 -8.81 -4.56
N LEU A 341 -15.87 -8.53 -4.53
CA LEU A 341 -15.23 -7.58 -5.42
C LEU A 341 -15.02 -8.17 -6.82
N ASP A 342 -14.67 -9.46 -6.90
CA ASP A 342 -14.48 -10.19 -8.16
C ASP A 342 -15.75 -10.18 -9.05
N HIS A 343 -16.94 -10.06 -8.46
CA HIS A 343 -18.22 -10.00 -9.19
C HIS A 343 -18.61 -8.58 -9.65
N LEU A 344 -17.84 -7.54 -9.31
CA LEU A 344 -18.14 -6.17 -9.72
C LEU A 344 -17.77 -5.96 -11.18
N LYS A 345 -18.79 -5.91 -12.06
CA LYS A 345 -18.63 -5.73 -13.52
C LYS A 345 -17.89 -4.45 -13.95
N SER A 346 -17.74 -3.48 -13.05
CA SER A 346 -17.00 -2.24 -13.29
C SER A 346 -15.49 -2.36 -13.05
N LEU A 347 -15.04 -3.52 -12.56
CA LEU A 347 -13.64 -3.83 -12.27
C LEU A 347 -13.18 -5.00 -13.15
N GLU A 348 -12.03 -4.83 -13.78
CA GLU A 348 -11.28 -5.88 -14.45
C GLU A 348 -10.24 -6.45 -13.48
N ILE A 349 -10.19 -7.78 -13.33
CA ILE A 349 -9.14 -8.43 -12.53
C ILE A 349 -7.83 -8.43 -13.33
N VAL A 350 -6.85 -7.66 -12.86
CA VAL A 350 -5.50 -7.60 -13.45
C VAL A 350 -4.60 -8.69 -12.87
N TYR A 351 -4.74 -8.97 -11.58
CA TYR A 351 -4.02 -10.02 -10.88
C TYR A 351 -4.88 -10.58 -9.74
N GLN A 352 -4.78 -11.88 -9.50
CA GLN A 352 -5.37 -12.53 -8.35
C GLN A 352 -4.48 -13.67 -7.85
N ASP A 353 -4.38 -13.77 -6.53
CA ASP A 353 -3.79 -14.90 -5.81
C ASP A 353 -4.63 -15.13 -4.54
N ASP A 354 -5.13 -16.34 -4.35
CA ASP A 354 -6.06 -16.66 -3.26
C ASP A 354 -5.33 -16.85 -1.92
N ALA A 355 -4.05 -17.21 -1.96
CA ALA A 355 -3.23 -17.40 -0.75
C ALA A 355 -1.75 -17.54 -1.09
N THR A 356 -0.97 -16.50 -0.81
CA THR A 356 0.49 -16.51 -0.88
C THR A 356 1.12 -16.25 0.48
N TRP A 357 2.37 -16.69 0.65
CA TRP A 357 3.16 -16.47 1.86
C TRP A 357 4.27 -15.46 1.58
N TYR A 358 4.24 -14.34 2.30
CA TYR A 358 5.43 -13.54 2.52
C TYR A 358 6.19 -14.08 3.73
N ARG A 359 7.44 -14.51 3.53
CA ARG A 359 8.32 -14.98 4.60
C ARG A 359 9.43 -13.99 4.84
N CYS A 360 9.52 -13.45 6.06
CA CYS A 360 10.60 -12.55 6.42
C CYS A 360 11.94 -13.31 6.38
N PRO A 361 12.95 -12.83 5.63
CA PRO A 361 14.25 -13.50 5.59
C PRO A 361 14.87 -13.64 6.99
N PRO A 362 15.39 -14.83 7.37
CA PRO A 362 15.89 -15.09 8.72
C PRO A 362 17.17 -14.30 9.04
N SER A 363 17.86 -13.77 8.03
CA SER A 363 19.05 -12.93 8.20
C SER A 363 18.75 -11.50 8.64
N LEU A 364 17.48 -11.09 8.63
CA LEU A 364 17.09 -9.73 9.02
C LEU A 364 17.14 -9.57 10.54
N THR A 365 17.59 -8.40 10.97
CA THR A 365 17.69 -8.04 12.39
C THR A 365 16.67 -6.96 12.72
N TYR A 366 15.85 -7.22 13.73
CA TYR A 366 14.88 -6.27 14.29
C TYR A 366 14.72 -6.52 15.81
N PRO A 367 14.42 -5.49 16.64
CA PRO A 367 14.28 -5.68 18.09
C PRO A 367 13.17 -6.64 18.52
N LEU A 368 12.18 -6.86 17.66
CA LEU A 368 11.05 -7.74 17.89
C LEU A 368 10.98 -8.83 16.83
N LYS A 369 10.30 -9.93 17.15
CA LYS A 369 10.05 -11.02 16.21
C LYS A 369 9.29 -10.52 14.98
N LEU A 370 9.88 -10.68 13.81
CA LEU A 370 9.20 -10.46 12.53
C LEU A 370 8.25 -11.63 12.25
N GLU A 371 7.03 -11.33 11.81
CA GLU A 371 6.03 -12.34 11.50
C GLU A 371 5.95 -12.59 9.99
N ASN A 372 5.79 -13.86 9.62
CA ASN A 372 5.43 -14.25 8.27
C ASN A 372 3.96 -13.94 8.03
N MET A 373 3.58 -13.64 6.80
CA MET A 373 2.20 -13.24 6.48
C MET A 373 1.66 -14.09 5.35
N ARG A 374 0.53 -14.75 5.62
CA ARG A 374 -0.25 -15.44 4.59
C ARG A 374 -1.41 -14.54 4.17
N HIS A 375 -1.47 -14.17 2.91
CA HIS A 375 -2.45 -13.20 2.43
C HIS A 375 -2.94 -13.57 1.03
N PHE A 376 -4.15 -13.13 0.70
CA PHE A 376 -4.60 -13.12 -0.69
C PHE A 376 -4.22 -11.77 -1.30
N VAL A 377 -4.15 -11.72 -2.62
CA VAL A 377 -3.93 -10.49 -3.39
C VAL A 377 -4.98 -10.40 -4.49
N ARG A 378 -5.50 -9.19 -4.68
CA ARG A 378 -6.29 -8.80 -5.84
C ARG A 378 -5.80 -7.45 -6.33
N ILE A 379 -5.54 -7.35 -7.62
CA ILE A 379 -5.33 -6.07 -8.29
C ILE A 379 -6.42 -5.94 -9.33
N TYR A 380 -7.26 -4.93 -9.15
CA TYR A 380 -8.31 -4.59 -10.09
C TYR A 380 -7.94 -3.33 -10.86
N LYS A 381 -8.50 -3.19 -12.06
CA LYS A 381 -8.50 -1.97 -12.84
C LYS A 381 -9.93 -1.52 -13.08
N LYS A 382 -10.21 -0.24 -12.86
CA LYS A 382 -11.51 0.35 -13.16
C LYS A 382 -11.71 0.43 -14.67
N LEU A 383 -12.81 -0.14 -15.17
CA LEU A 383 -13.23 -0.06 -16.58
C LEU A 383 -13.75 1.34 -16.94
#